data_AF-A0A2T1DM94-F1
#
_entry.id   AF-A0A2T1DM94-F1
#
_cell.length_a   1.000
_cell.length_b   1.000
_cell.length_c   1.000
_cell.angle_alpha   90.00
_cell.angle_beta   90.00
_cell.angle_gamma   90.00
#
_symmetry.space_group_name_H-M   'P 1'
#
loop_
_entity.id
_entity.type
_entity.pdbx_description
1 polymer ?
#
loop_
_entity_poly.entity_id
_entity_poly.type
_entity_poly.pdbx_seq_one_letter_code
_entity_poly.pdbx_strand_id
1 'polypeptide(L)'
;MVQERNLERPKFQEQDIDQRSPRPNISPNVTRPKPSEGVGGSNLATDTAAGLALLLSIVAFLFSSIAVVQAVRTHRDVEAILQAANRPIAANSASQKSIRSFALLGNLLPIAQRIEPGRFVQPVYNGDGRIELLSADRVNGASDSNVVNLKLRVQRLREKLRGSDIDLAQTAAINSRTNMRYPALNFRTPSGNALSLYSLRPGESVDVMVMLRVPAGLNRVDLQIPETVPFRGVPIATVASSTNVR
;
A
#
# COMPACT_ATOMS: atom_id res chain seq x y z
N MET A 1 -14.15 -49.09 28.81
CA MET A 1 -15.37 -48.97 27.98
C MET A 1 -15.11 -47.95 26.89
N VAL A 2 -15.37 -48.31 25.64
CA VAL A 2 -15.11 -47.49 24.44
C VAL A 2 -16.45 -46.97 23.93
N GLN A 3 -16.50 -45.72 23.47
CA GLN A 3 -17.60 -45.25 22.62
C GLN A 3 -17.13 -44.13 21.69
N GLU A 4 -16.59 -44.53 20.55
CA GLU A 4 -16.37 -43.66 19.41
C GLU A 4 -17.72 -43.30 18.77
N ARG A 5 -17.91 -42.04 18.37
CA ARG A 5 -19.05 -41.63 17.55
C ARG A 5 -18.57 -41.11 16.20
N ASN A 6 -18.61 -41.99 15.21
CA ASN A 6 -18.64 -41.62 13.80
C ASN A 6 -19.86 -40.73 13.52
N LEU A 7 -19.67 -39.67 12.75
CA LEU A 7 -20.74 -38.93 12.08
C LEU A 7 -20.24 -38.51 10.69
N GLU A 8 -21.14 -38.61 9.71
CA GLU A 8 -20.78 -38.83 8.31
C GLU A 8 -20.52 -37.53 7.53
N ARG A 9 -19.79 -37.65 6.40
CA ARG A 9 -19.63 -36.54 5.44
C ARG A 9 -20.86 -36.45 4.53
N PRO A 10 -21.46 -35.26 4.33
CA PRO A 10 -22.48 -35.08 3.30
C PRO A 10 -21.88 -35.17 1.89
N LYS A 11 -22.67 -35.70 0.95
CA LYS A 11 -22.29 -35.93 -0.45
C LYS A 11 -22.28 -34.63 -1.26
N PHE A 12 -21.35 -34.53 -2.20
CA PHE A 12 -21.45 -33.58 -3.31
C PHE A 12 -22.62 -33.98 -4.23
N GLN A 13 -23.29 -32.99 -4.81
CA GLN A 13 -24.34 -33.19 -5.79
C GLN A 13 -23.99 -32.42 -7.07
N GLU A 14 -23.58 -33.14 -8.11
CA GLU A 14 -23.47 -32.61 -9.47
C GLU A 14 -24.85 -32.21 -9.98
N GLN A 15 -24.92 -31.04 -10.63
CA GLN A 15 -26.04 -30.65 -11.48
C GLN A 15 -25.54 -30.48 -12.90
N ASP A 16 -25.68 -31.56 -13.65
CA ASP A 16 -25.52 -31.64 -15.08
C ASP A 16 -26.83 -31.13 -15.73
N ILE A 17 -26.78 -30.05 -16.51
CA ILE A 17 -27.94 -29.53 -17.25
C ILE A 17 -27.51 -29.12 -18.68
N ASP A 18 -27.32 -30.13 -19.50
CA ASP A 18 -27.53 -30.00 -20.94
C ASP A 18 -29.04 -29.86 -21.23
N GLN A 19 -29.48 -28.72 -21.76
CA GLN A 19 -30.78 -28.61 -22.42
C GLN A 19 -30.68 -28.00 -23.81
N ARG A 20 -30.73 -28.89 -24.80
CA ARG A 20 -30.86 -28.58 -26.22
C ARG A 20 -32.14 -29.23 -26.75
N SER A 21 -33.05 -28.46 -27.35
CA SER A 21 -34.11 -29.01 -28.20
C SER A 21 -34.66 -27.98 -29.21
N PRO A 22 -35.27 -28.42 -30.34
CA PRO A 22 -35.22 -27.65 -31.59
C PRO A 22 -36.57 -27.46 -32.32
N ARG A 23 -36.52 -26.85 -33.54
CA ARG A 23 -37.54 -26.81 -34.64
C ARG A 23 -38.64 -25.71 -34.55
N PRO A 24 -39.42 -25.44 -35.64
CA PRO A 24 -38.97 -25.26 -37.05
C PRO A 24 -39.70 -24.13 -37.86
N ASN A 25 -39.03 -23.65 -38.93
CA ASN A 25 -39.50 -23.42 -40.31
C ASN A 25 -40.89 -22.77 -40.62
N ILE A 26 -40.91 -21.74 -41.49
CA ILE A 26 -41.67 -21.61 -42.79
C ILE A 26 -41.64 -20.14 -43.30
N SER A 27 -41.36 -19.94 -44.60
CA SER A 27 -41.49 -18.68 -45.35
C SER A 27 -42.71 -18.71 -46.29
N PRO A 28 -43.20 -17.58 -46.87
CA PRO A 28 -42.68 -17.18 -48.19
C PRO A 28 -42.75 -15.68 -48.60
N ASN A 29 -41.65 -15.20 -49.21
CA ASN A 29 -41.56 -14.55 -50.54
C ASN A 29 -42.57 -13.47 -51.03
N VAL A 30 -42.10 -12.22 -51.24
CA VAL A 30 -42.67 -11.22 -52.20
C VAL A 30 -41.53 -10.41 -52.88
N THR A 31 -41.79 -9.90 -54.08
CA THR A 31 -40.81 -9.58 -55.16
C THR A 31 -40.26 -8.14 -55.22
N ARG A 32 -39.04 -8.02 -55.79
CA ARG A 32 -38.25 -6.87 -56.30
C ARG A 32 -39.02 -5.67 -56.93
N PRO A 33 -38.44 -4.44 -56.97
CA PRO A 33 -37.54 -4.05 -58.08
C PRO A 33 -36.24 -3.30 -57.68
N LYS A 34 -35.51 -2.73 -58.67
CA LYS A 34 -34.10 -2.25 -58.66
C LYS A 34 -34.03 -0.81 -59.29
N PRO A 35 -32.83 -0.22 -59.55
CA PRO A 35 -31.94 0.62 -58.73
C PRO A 35 -32.05 2.15 -59.00
N SER A 36 -31.29 2.96 -58.24
CA SER A 36 -30.67 4.18 -58.77
C SER A 36 -29.27 4.41 -58.19
N GLU A 37 -28.31 4.78 -59.03
CA GLU A 37 -26.95 5.17 -58.63
C GLU A 37 -26.93 6.63 -58.18
N GLY A 38 -26.15 6.93 -57.14
CA GLY A 38 -25.91 8.29 -56.64
C GLY A 38 -24.50 8.39 -56.10
N VAL A 39 -23.60 8.98 -56.89
CA VAL A 39 -22.19 9.18 -56.52
C VAL A 39 -22.09 10.17 -55.36
N GLY A 40 -21.48 9.73 -54.26
CA GLY A 40 -21.35 10.51 -53.03
C GLY A 40 -20.20 9.98 -52.16
N GLY A 41 -18.97 10.08 -52.65
CA GLY A 41 -17.78 9.66 -51.91
C GLY A 41 -17.48 10.62 -50.75
N SER A 42 -17.79 10.23 -49.52
CA SER A 42 -17.40 10.96 -48.31
C SER A 42 -16.91 10.03 -47.20
N ASN A 43 -15.59 9.83 -47.17
CA ASN A 43 -14.77 9.94 -45.96
C ASN A 43 -15.12 9.10 -44.71
N LEU A 44 -15.52 7.82 -44.87
CA LEU A 44 -15.65 6.90 -43.72
C LEU A 44 -14.32 6.70 -42.93
N ALA A 45 -13.19 7.07 -43.52
CA ALA A 45 -11.87 7.05 -42.89
C ALA A 45 -11.54 8.29 -42.03
N THR A 46 -12.27 9.41 -42.14
CA THR A 46 -12.01 10.60 -41.31
C THR A 46 -12.67 10.53 -39.95
N ASP A 47 -13.84 9.88 -39.84
CA ASP A 47 -14.59 9.82 -38.57
C ASP A 47 -13.89 8.94 -37.52
N THR A 48 -13.25 7.85 -37.94
CA THR A 48 -12.44 7.00 -37.05
C THR A 48 -11.16 7.71 -36.60
N ALA A 49 -10.51 8.46 -37.48
CA ALA A 49 -9.34 9.27 -37.15
C ALA A 49 -9.68 10.44 -36.19
N ALA A 50 -10.80 11.13 -36.41
CA ALA A 50 -11.29 12.20 -35.54
C ALA A 50 -11.66 11.67 -34.14
N GLY A 51 -12.33 10.52 -34.06
CA GLY A 51 -12.64 9.87 -32.78
C GLY A 51 -11.39 9.48 -31.99
N LEU A 52 -10.36 8.96 -32.67
CA LEU A 52 -9.09 8.60 -32.02
C LEU A 52 -8.30 9.83 -31.53
N ALA A 53 -8.29 10.92 -32.32
CA ALA A 53 -7.66 12.18 -31.94
C ALA A 53 -8.32 12.83 -30.71
N LEU A 54 -9.65 12.79 -30.62
CA LEU A 54 -10.39 13.25 -29.44
C LEU A 54 -10.00 12.46 -28.18
N LEU A 55 -9.91 11.14 -28.30
CA LEU A 55 -9.57 10.25 -27.19
C LEU A 55 -8.13 10.49 -26.69
N LEU A 56 -7.18 10.65 -27.61
CA LEU A 56 -5.79 11.02 -27.28
C LEU A 56 -5.69 12.42 -26.63
N SER A 57 -6.52 13.38 -27.04
CA SER A 57 -6.58 14.71 -26.41
C SER A 57 -7.04 14.65 -24.96
N ILE A 58 -8.08 13.87 -24.66
CA ILE A 58 -8.59 13.65 -23.29
C ILE A 58 -7.51 13.01 -22.41
N VAL A 59 -6.82 11.99 -22.91
CA VAL A 59 -5.72 11.32 -22.20
C VAL A 59 -4.55 12.29 -21.94
N ALA A 60 -4.16 13.10 -22.93
CA ALA A 60 -3.10 14.10 -22.75
C ALA A 60 -3.47 15.19 -21.72
N PHE A 61 -4.73 15.61 -21.67
CA PHE A 61 -5.23 16.59 -20.70
C PHE A 61 -5.16 16.06 -19.24
N LEU A 62 -5.43 14.77 -19.04
CA LEU A 62 -5.29 14.10 -17.75
C LEU A 62 -3.81 13.99 -17.30
N PHE A 63 -2.87 13.80 -18.23
CA PHE A 63 -1.44 13.82 -17.89
C PHE A 63 -0.91 15.24 -17.61
N SER A 64 -1.40 16.26 -18.33
CA SER A 64 -1.00 17.66 -18.14
C SER A 64 -1.35 18.20 -16.74
N SER A 65 -2.51 17.82 -16.21
CA SER A 65 -3.01 18.29 -14.91
C SER A 65 -2.22 17.78 -13.69
N ILE A 66 -1.37 16.76 -13.85
CA ILE A 66 -0.50 16.24 -12.77
C ILE A 66 0.70 17.17 -12.51
N ALA A 67 1.17 17.93 -13.52
CA ALA A 67 2.36 18.79 -13.39
C ALA A 67 2.12 20.05 -12.55
N VAL A 68 0.95 20.69 -12.70
CA VAL A 68 0.64 21.99 -12.04
C VAL A 68 0.56 21.87 -10.51
N VAL A 69 0.13 20.71 -10.00
CA VAL A 69 -0.02 20.47 -8.55
C VAL A 69 1.33 20.44 -7.80
N GLN A 70 2.44 20.15 -8.49
CA GLN A 70 3.76 20.12 -7.86
C GLN A 70 4.37 21.52 -7.68
N ALA A 71 4.15 22.44 -8.63
CA ALA A 71 4.75 23.78 -8.62
C ALA A 71 4.20 24.70 -7.51
N VAL A 72 2.95 24.53 -7.08
CA VAL A 72 2.34 25.37 -6.02
C VAL A 72 2.84 24.99 -4.62
N ARG A 73 3.31 23.74 -4.42
CA ARG A 73 3.80 23.28 -3.11
C ARG A 73 5.19 23.82 -2.80
N THR A 74 6.09 23.89 -3.78
CA THR A 74 7.46 24.39 -3.58
C THR A 74 7.52 25.89 -3.26
N HIS A 75 6.57 26.70 -3.75
CA HIS A 75 6.57 28.15 -3.47
C HIS A 75 6.26 28.50 -2.00
N ARG A 76 5.41 27.73 -1.32
CA ARG A 76 5.04 28.00 0.09
C ARG A 76 6.18 27.74 1.07
N ASP A 77 7.03 26.76 0.78
CA ASP A 77 8.17 26.43 1.65
C ASP A 77 9.25 27.53 1.61
N VAL A 78 9.42 28.23 0.48
CA VAL A 78 10.41 29.31 0.32
C VAL A 78 9.98 30.60 1.04
N GLU A 79 8.70 30.98 0.99
CA GLU A 79 8.21 32.17 1.71
C GLU A 79 8.24 31.99 3.23
N ALA A 80 7.98 30.77 3.73
CA ALA A 80 8.09 30.46 5.16
C ALA A 80 9.54 30.61 5.68
N ILE A 81 10.54 30.27 4.87
CA ILE A 81 11.95 30.44 5.21
C ILE A 81 12.35 31.93 5.23
N LEU A 82 11.84 32.73 4.28
CA LEU A 82 12.14 34.17 4.22
C LEU A 82 11.48 34.96 5.38
N GLN A 83 10.27 34.58 5.81
CA GLN A 83 9.63 35.23 6.96
C GLN A 83 10.28 34.86 8.31
N ALA A 84 10.91 33.68 8.42
CA ALA A 84 11.67 33.30 9.60
C ALA A 84 12.99 34.07 9.78
N ALA A 85 13.54 34.65 8.70
CA ALA A 85 14.85 35.32 8.70
C ALA A 85 14.85 36.76 9.27
N ASN A 86 13.68 37.41 9.39
CA ASN A 86 13.58 38.86 9.67
C ASN A 86 12.93 39.21 11.03
N ARG A 87 12.91 38.28 12.00
CA ARG A 87 12.42 38.58 13.37
C ARG A 87 13.57 39.03 14.29
N PRO A 88 13.58 40.27 14.82
CA PRO A 88 14.56 40.68 15.81
C PRO A 88 14.31 39.93 17.13
N ILE A 89 15.35 39.29 17.66
CA ILE A 89 15.30 38.59 18.94
C ILE A 89 15.62 39.59 20.06
N ALA A 90 14.61 39.94 20.86
CA ALA A 90 14.85 40.56 22.16
C ALA A 90 15.35 39.47 23.13
N ALA A 91 16.57 39.64 23.62
CA ALA A 91 17.19 38.69 24.54
C ALA A 91 16.66 38.85 25.97
N ASN A 92 16.57 37.73 26.69
CA ASN A 92 17.00 37.71 28.08
C ASN A 92 17.65 36.35 28.39
N SER A 93 18.78 36.41 29.08
CA SER A 93 19.80 35.35 29.09
C SER A 93 19.92 34.68 30.46
N ALA A 94 20.22 33.39 30.49
CA ALA A 94 20.91 32.75 31.60
C ALA A 94 21.75 31.55 31.11
N SER A 95 23.07 31.57 31.38
CA SER A 95 24.07 30.49 31.19
C SER A 95 24.20 29.88 29.76
N GLN A 96 25.26 30.13 28.95
CA GLN A 96 26.72 30.09 29.23
C GLN A 96 27.12 28.72 29.81
N LYS A 97 28.11 27.92 29.36
CA LYS A 97 29.39 28.09 28.61
C LYS A 97 29.84 26.65 28.19
N SER A 98 30.48 26.28 27.08
CA SER A 98 31.03 26.97 25.88
C SER A 98 31.47 25.96 24.76
N ILE A 99 31.80 26.51 23.57
CA ILE A 99 32.77 26.04 22.55
C ILE A 99 32.58 24.65 21.86
N ARG A 100 32.21 24.75 20.57
CA ARG A 100 32.65 24.01 19.37
C ARG A 100 33.51 22.74 19.55
N SER A 101 33.01 21.66 18.91
CA SER A 101 33.84 20.76 18.09
C SER A 101 33.09 20.43 16.79
N PHE A 102 33.61 20.87 15.64
CA PHE A 102 33.27 20.25 14.36
C PHE A 102 34.14 18.99 14.21
N ALA A 103 33.55 17.82 14.40
CA ALA A 103 34.08 16.53 13.94
C ALA A 103 32.99 15.93 13.05
N LEU A 104 33.08 16.01 11.72
CA LEU A 104 33.98 15.24 10.86
C LEU A 104 33.72 13.73 11.01
N LEU A 105 32.88 13.23 10.09
CA LEU A 105 32.81 11.85 9.62
C LEU A 105 32.90 10.73 10.67
N GLY A 106 32.04 10.77 11.69
CA GLY A 106 31.85 9.64 12.61
C GLY A 106 30.91 8.59 12.03
N ASN A 107 31.39 7.35 11.86
CA ASN A 107 30.54 6.20 11.53
C ASN A 107 29.42 6.06 12.58
N LEU A 108 28.18 6.38 12.19
CA LEU A 108 27.00 6.08 13.00
C LEU A 108 26.78 4.57 13.04
N LEU A 109 27.37 3.93 14.06
CA LEU A 109 26.97 2.60 14.49
C LEU A 109 25.43 2.60 14.69
N PRO A 110 24.68 1.68 14.07
CA PRO A 110 23.24 1.65 14.21
C PRO A 110 22.87 1.26 15.63
N ILE A 111 22.53 2.27 16.45
CA ILE A 111 21.82 2.05 17.70
C ILE A 111 20.51 1.35 17.33
N ALA A 112 20.27 0.19 17.94
CA ALA A 112 19.06 -0.61 17.72
C ALA A 112 17.82 0.15 18.23
N GLN A 113 17.29 1.05 17.39
CA GLN A 113 16.21 1.95 17.76
C GLN A 113 14.88 1.20 17.77
N ARG A 114 14.53 0.68 18.95
CA ARG A 114 13.21 0.09 19.19
C ARG A 114 12.11 1.11 18.90
N ILE A 115 11.00 0.60 18.40
CA ILE A 115 9.78 1.37 18.17
C ILE A 115 9.02 1.51 19.49
N GLU A 116 8.58 2.72 19.79
CA GLU A 116 7.72 3.02 20.93
C GLU A 116 6.25 2.81 20.51
N PRO A 117 5.42 2.16 21.34
CA PRO A 117 3.98 2.05 21.10
C PRO A 117 3.32 3.42 20.87
N GLY A 118 2.29 3.47 20.03
CA GLY A 118 1.59 4.70 19.66
C GLY A 118 2.34 5.63 18.69
N ARG A 119 3.65 5.46 18.49
CA ARG A 119 4.47 6.34 17.61
C ARG A 119 4.13 6.21 16.13
N PHE A 120 3.78 5.01 15.70
CA PHE A 120 3.51 4.67 14.30
C PHE A 120 2.11 4.07 14.20
N VAL A 121 1.09 4.93 14.15
CA VAL A 121 -0.33 4.55 14.03
C VAL A 121 -0.92 5.23 12.81
N GLN A 122 -1.65 4.49 11.98
CA GLN A 122 -2.40 5.03 10.85
C GLN A 122 -3.83 4.50 10.82
N PRO A 123 -4.82 5.30 10.40
CA PRO A 123 -6.17 4.81 10.14
C PRO A 123 -6.19 3.89 8.91
N VAL A 124 -7.07 2.90 8.93
CA VAL A 124 -7.42 2.04 7.78
C VAL A 124 -8.81 2.40 7.29
N TYR A 125 -9.06 2.36 5.98
CA TYR A 125 -10.39 2.56 5.37
C TYR A 125 -11.11 3.82 5.88
N ASN A 126 -10.40 4.95 5.94
CA ASN A 126 -10.95 6.22 6.44
C ASN A 126 -11.50 6.14 7.89
N GLY A 127 -10.83 5.37 8.74
CA GLY A 127 -11.06 5.31 10.19
C GLY A 127 -12.02 4.23 10.68
N ASP A 128 -12.31 3.21 9.86
CA ASP A 128 -13.05 2.02 10.30
C ASP A 128 -12.21 1.12 11.22
N GLY A 129 -10.89 1.15 11.03
CA GLY A 129 -9.88 0.54 11.88
C GLY A 129 -8.63 1.39 11.97
N ARG A 130 -7.62 0.88 12.69
CA ARG A 130 -6.25 1.43 12.72
C ARG A 130 -5.21 0.32 12.66
N ILE A 131 -4.07 0.61 12.06
CA ILE A 131 -2.86 -0.21 12.13
C ILE A 131 -1.81 0.55 12.93
N GLU A 132 -1.27 -0.12 13.94
CA GLU A 132 -0.12 0.30 14.73
C GLU A 132 1.07 -0.59 14.37
N LEU A 133 2.25 0.00 14.14
CA LEU A 133 3.50 -0.73 14.00
C LEU A 133 4.16 -0.88 15.37
N LEU A 134 4.27 -2.12 15.84
CA LEU A 134 4.85 -2.48 17.15
C LEU A 134 6.36 -2.67 17.09
N SER A 135 6.88 -3.32 16.04
CA SER A 135 8.32 -3.48 15.82
C SER A 135 8.67 -3.70 14.35
N ALA A 136 9.92 -3.43 13.99
CA ALA A 136 10.51 -3.68 12.68
C ALA A 136 11.93 -4.21 12.89
N ASP A 137 12.06 -5.53 13.00
CA ASP A 137 13.27 -6.20 13.49
C ASP A 137 13.96 -6.97 12.35
N ARG A 138 15.26 -6.74 12.17
CA ARG A 138 16.06 -7.51 11.21
C ARG A 138 16.31 -8.92 11.74
N VAL A 139 16.10 -9.93 10.90
CA VAL A 139 16.27 -11.34 11.29
C VAL A 139 17.77 -11.69 11.27
N ASN A 140 18.35 -11.90 12.45
CA ASN A 140 19.72 -12.39 12.58
C ASN A 140 19.78 -13.91 12.38
N GLY A 141 20.93 -14.41 11.90
CA GLY A 141 21.22 -15.85 11.80
C GLY A 141 20.73 -16.53 10.51
N ALA A 142 19.95 -15.86 9.68
CA ALA A 142 19.75 -16.27 8.29
C ALA A 142 20.97 -15.85 7.44
N SER A 143 21.34 -16.67 6.45
CA SER A 143 22.28 -16.31 5.38
C SER A 143 21.87 -15.01 4.65
N ASP A 144 20.56 -14.72 4.68
CA ASP A 144 19.95 -13.45 4.30
C ASP A 144 19.77 -12.51 5.51
N SER A 145 20.79 -11.72 5.84
CA SER A 145 20.63 -10.52 6.70
C SER A 145 19.71 -9.44 6.10
N ASN A 146 19.13 -9.71 4.92
CA ASN A 146 18.23 -8.85 4.17
C ASN A 146 16.74 -9.05 4.53
N VAL A 147 16.39 -9.83 5.56
CA VAL A 147 14.99 -10.03 5.97
C VAL A 147 14.65 -9.17 7.20
N VAL A 148 13.51 -8.48 7.13
CA VAL A 148 12.94 -7.70 8.24
C VAL A 148 11.54 -8.21 8.56
N ASN A 149 11.31 -8.51 9.84
CA ASN A 149 10.00 -8.86 10.38
C ASN A 149 9.35 -7.60 10.95
N LEU A 150 8.21 -7.21 10.37
CA LEU A 150 7.31 -6.21 10.92
C LEU A 150 6.29 -6.89 11.83
N LYS A 151 6.08 -6.35 13.03
CA LYS A 151 4.93 -6.70 13.88
C LYS A 151 3.94 -5.55 13.86
N LEU A 152 2.71 -5.84 13.44
CA LEU A 152 1.63 -4.87 13.31
C LEU A 152 0.50 -5.27 14.25
N ARG A 153 -0.17 -4.30 14.86
CA ARG A 153 -1.46 -4.47 15.54
C ARG A 153 -2.54 -3.84 14.70
N VAL A 154 -3.56 -4.61 14.34
CA VAL A 154 -4.72 -4.12 13.60
C VAL A 154 -5.92 -4.13 14.52
N GLN A 155 -6.60 -3.00 14.67
CA GLN A 155 -7.75 -2.85 15.55
C GLN A 155 -8.96 -2.33 14.79
N ARG A 156 -10.13 -2.95 14.99
CA ARG A 156 -11.42 -2.44 14.50
C ARG A 156 -11.90 -1.33 15.43
N LEU A 157 -12.28 -0.19 14.89
CA LEU A 157 -12.75 0.97 15.66
C LEU A 157 -14.27 1.19 15.55
N ARG A 158 -14.90 0.79 14.44
CA ARG A 158 -16.34 1.02 14.19
C ARG A 158 -17.16 -0.25 14.17
N GLU A 159 -18.43 -0.12 14.55
CA GLU A 159 -19.43 -1.18 14.40
C GLU A 159 -19.83 -1.38 12.94
N LYS A 160 -20.21 -0.32 12.23
CA LYS A 160 -20.47 -0.40 10.79
C LYS A 160 -19.18 -0.12 10.00
N LEU A 161 -18.72 -1.12 9.26
CA LEU A 161 -17.58 -1.02 8.36
C LEU A 161 -18.02 -0.59 6.96
N ARG A 162 -17.12 0.08 6.26
CA ARG A 162 -17.16 0.43 4.82
C ARG A 162 -16.04 -0.28 4.07
N GLY A 163 -14.92 -0.53 4.75
CA GLY A 163 -13.79 -1.30 4.24
C GLY A 163 -14.07 -2.79 4.04
N SER A 164 -13.02 -3.50 3.59
CA SER A 164 -12.99 -4.93 3.27
C SER A 164 -11.78 -5.62 3.95
N ASP A 165 -11.19 -6.59 3.28
CA ASP A 165 -10.02 -7.32 3.74
C ASP A 165 -8.73 -6.56 3.42
N ILE A 166 -7.80 -6.54 4.37
CA ILE A 166 -6.52 -5.85 4.25
C ILE A 166 -5.51 -6.82 3.64
N ASP A 167 -5.21 -6.66 2.34
CA ASP A 167 -4.23 -7.50 1.63
C ASP A 167 -2.79 -7.18 2.05
N LEU A 168 -2.37 -7.75 3.18
CA LEU A 168 -1.02 -7.59 3.71
C LEU A 168 0.09 -8.02 2.74
N ALA A 169 -0.20 -8.80 1.68
CA ALA A 169 0.79 -9.16 0.66
C ALA A 169 1.24 -7.96 -0.19
N GLN A 170 0.40 -6.93 -0.35
CA GLN A 170 0.78 -5.70 -1.08
C GLN A 170 1.64 -4.73 -0.25
N THR A 171 1.88 -5.04 1.02
CA THR A 171 2.77 -4.27 1.90
C THR A 171 4.16 -4.17 1.28
N ALA A 172 4.76 -2.98 1.37
CA ALA A 172 6.14 -2.78 0.92
C ALA A 172 6.90 -1.77 1.77
N ALA A 173 8.20 -1.98 1.91
CA ALA A 173 9.12 -0.94 2.32
C ALA A 173 9.57 -0.11 1.11
N ILE A 174 9.85 1.18 1.33
CA ILE A 174 10.33 2.11 0.33
C ILE A 174 11.57 2.81 0.90
N ASN A 175 12.66 2.83 0.13
CA ASN A 175 13.81 3.68 0.44
C ASN A 175 13.50 5.11 -0.02
N SER A 176 13.18 6.01 0.91
CA SER A 176 12.81 7.40 0.62
C SER A 176 13.92 8.24 -0.04
N ARG A 177 15.18 7.78 -0.07
CA ARG A 177 16.27 8.42 -0.82
C ARG A 177 16.33 7.99 -2.29
N THR A 178 15.91 6.77 -2.62
CA THR A 178 16.07 6.20 -3.98
C THR A 178 14.75 5.78 -4.64
N ASN A 179 13.63 5.89 -3.91
CA ASN A 179 12.30 5.38 -4.27
C ASN A 179 12.25 3.87 -4.62
N MET A 180 13.30 3.12 -4.29
CA MET A 180 13.31 1.66 -4.46
C MET A 180 12.30 1.00 -3.50
N ARG A 181 11.43 0.17 -4.07
CA ARG A 181 10.37 -0.58 -3.36
C ARG A 181 10.81 -2.02 -3.09
N TYR A 182 10.57 -2.50 -1.87
CA TYR A 182 10.83 -3.85 -1.40
C TYR A 182 9.50 -4.48 -0.96
N PRO A 183 8.87 -5.32 -1.80
CA PRO A 183 7.58 -5.93 -1.48
C PRO A 183 7.69 -6.94 -0.33
N ALA A 184 6.54 -7.30 0.23
CA ALA A 184 6.44 -8.40 1.19
C ALA A 184 6.81 -9.74 0.54
N LEU A 185 7.56 -10.54 1.29
CA LEU A 185 7.85 -11.94 1.00
C LEU A 185 6.73 -12.85 1.47
N ASN A 186 6.17 -12.54 2.65
CA ASN A 186 5.14 -13.34 3.31
C ASN A 186 4.46 -12.51 4.42
N PHE A 187 3.29 -12.95 4.87
CA PHE A 187 2.63 -12.44 6.07
C PHE A 187 2.04 -13.60 6.89
N ARG A 188 1.78 -13.37 8.17
CA ARG A 188 1.11 -14.33 9.06
C ARG A 188 0.08 -13.62 9.93
N THR A 189 -1.14 -14.12 9.87
CA THR A 189 -2.24 -13.76 10.77
C THR A 189 -2.44 -14.90 11.79
N PRO A 190 -3.02 -14.63 12.98
CA PRO A 190 -3.34 -15.71 13.94
C PRO A 190 -4.35 -16.74 13.42
N SER A 191 -5.19 -16.36 12.44
CA SER A 191 -6.14 -17.27 11.78
C SER A 191 -5.55 -18.07 10.63
N GLY A 192 -4.33 -17.76 10.17
CA GLY A 192 -3.71 -18.33 8.96
C GLY A 192 -4.30 -17.86 7.64
N ASN A 193 -5.40 -17.09 7.66
CA ASN A 193 -6.13 -16.60 6.48
C ASN A 193 -5.87 -15.10 6.23
N ALA A 194 -6.50 -14.55 5.18
CA ALA A 194 -6.52 -13.11 4.94
C ALA A 194 -7.03 -12.32 6.16
N LEU A 195 -6.49 -11.11 6.35
CA LEU A 195 -6.87 -10.25 7.47
C LEU A 195 -8.14 -9.46 7.13
N SER A 196 -9.25 -9.75 7.81
CA SER A 196 -10.49 -8.97 7.67
C SER A 196 -10.77 -8.13 8.90
N LEU A 197 -11.25 -6.89 8.71
CA LEU A 197 -11.85 -6.14 9.82
C LEU A 197 -13.20 -6.73 10.25
N TYR A 198 -13.91 -7.45 9.36
CA TYR A 198 -15.19 -8.09 9.71
C TYR A 198 -15.02 -9.24 10.71
N SER A 199 -13.86 -9.92 10.72
CA SER A 199 -13.56 -11.00 11.68
C SER A 199 -13.21 -10.52 13.09
N LEU A 200 -13.03 -9.21 13.30
CA LEU A 200 -12.78 -8.61 14.61
C LEU A 200 -14.06 -7.98 15.15
N ARG A 201 -14.35 -8.06 16.45
CA ARG A 201 -15.43 -7.27 17.09
C ARG A 201 -15.04 -5.79 17.17
N PRO A 202 -15.99 -4.84 17.28
CA PRO A 202 -15.66 -3.44 17.51
C PRO A 202 -14.81 -3.27 18.79
N GLY A 203 -13.68 -2.57 18.69
CA GLY A 203 -12.68 -2.44 19.75
C GLY A 203 -11.65 -3.57 19.81
N GLU A 204 -11.88 -4.71 19.18
CA GLU A 204 -10.95 -5.86 19.17
C GLU A 204 -9.71 -5.60 18.30
N SER A 205 -8.56 -6.08 18.76
CA SER A 205 -7.28 -5.98 18.05
C SER A 205 -6.62 -7.34 17.85
N VAL A 206 -5.96 -7.51 16.71
CA VAL A 206 -5.16 -8.68 16.35
C VAL A 206 -3.75 -8.27 15.98
N ASP A 207 -2.75 -9.00 16.49
CA ASP A 207 -1.35 -8.80 16.14
C ASP A 207 -0.97 -9.74 14.97
N VAL A 208 -0.34 -9.17 13.94
CA VAL A 208 0.04 -9.86 12.68
C VAL A 208 1.51 -9.59 12.36
N MET A 209 2.12 -10.46 11.57
CA MET A 209 3.52 -10.34 11.15
C MET A 209 3.64 -10.23 9.64
N VAL A 210 4.52 -9.35 9.14
CA VAL A 210 4.84 -9.21 7.71
C VAL A 210 6.36 -9.29 7.52
N MET A 211 6.82 -10.08 6.56
CA MET A 211 8.24 -10.28 6.25
C MET A 211 8.61 -9.52 4.98
N LEU A 212 9.62 -8.65 5.03
CA LEU A 212 10.10 -7.85 3.89
C LEU A 212 11.56 -8.17 3.55
N ARG A 213 11.96 -8.10 2.27
CA ARG A 213 13.37 -8.22 1.85
C ARG A 213 14.03 -6.84 1.73
N VAL A 214 14.48 -6.29 2.85
CA VAL A 214 15.12 -4.97 2.95
C VAL A 214 16.65 -5.12 3.05
N PRO A 215 17.45 -4.50 2.15
CA PRO A 215 18.91 -4.60 2.16
C PRO A 215 19.55 -4.32 3.54
N ALA A 216 20.61 -5.07 3.87
CA ALA A 216 21.30 -4.99 5.17
C ALA A 216 21.72 -3.57 5.58
N GLY A 217 22.19 -2.75 4.64
CA GLY A 217 22.63 -1.37 4.88
C GLY A 217 21.50 -0.33 5.05
N LEU A 218 20.23 -0.73 4.96
CA LEU A 218 19.09 0.18 5.09
C LEU A 218 18.47 0.08 6.50
N ASN A 219 18.73 1.08 7.33
CA ASN A 219 18.30 1.12 8.74
C ASN A 219 17.01 1.93 8.96
N ARG A 220 16.50 2.58 7.91
CA ARG A 220 15.22 3.31 7.92
C ARG A 220 14.50 3.13 6.58
N VAL A 221 13.19 2.96 6.63
CA VAL A 221 12.31 2.82 5.46
C VAL A 221 11.03 3.61 5.67
N ASP A 222 10.37 3.98 4.58
CA ASP A 222 8.94 4.27 4.64
C ASP A 222 8.19 2.95 4.41
N LEU A 223 7.07 2.71 5.08
CA LEU A 223 6.21 1.54 4.87
C LEU A 223 4.91 1.95 4.20
N GLN A 224 4.63 1.35 3.05
CA GLN A 224 3.34 1.38 2.41
C GLN A 224 2.58 0.13 2.82
N ILE A 225 1.53 0.30 3.61
CA ILE A 225 0.53 -0.74 3.92
C ILE A 225 -0.75 -0.35 3.16
N PRO A 226 -1.50 -1.29 2.57
CA PRO A 226 -2.74 -0.97 1.87
C PRO A 226 -3.75 -0.28 2.76
N GLU A 227 -4.58 0.57 2.16
CA GLU A 227 -5.70 1.25 2.83
C GLU A 227 -5.29 2.18 3.98
N THR A 228 -3.99 2.47 4.14
CA THR A 228 -3.43 3.46 5.07
C THR A 228 -2.61 4.53 4.36
N VAL A 229 -2.36 5.63 5.06
CA VAL A 229 -1.26 6.55 4.72
C VAL A 229 0.08 5.84 4.97
N PRO A 230 1.15 6.09 4.18
CA PRO A 230 2.46 5.51 4.45
C PRO A 230 3.05 5.92 5.81
N PHE A 231 3.64 4.97 6.51
CA PHE A 231 4.41 5.21 7.74
C PHE A 231 5.82 5.68 7.33
N ARG A 232 6.22 6.90 7.74
CA ARG A 232 7.49 7.50 7.26
C ARG A 232 8.63 7.32 8.25
N GLY A 233 9.83 7.07 7.72
CA GLY A 233 11.09 7.07 8.48
C GLY A 233 11.17 6.00 9.58
N VAL A 234 10.46 4.89 9.40
CA VAL A 234 10.42 3.73 10.32
C VAL A 234 11.83 3.20 10.54
N PRO A 235 12.34 3.16 11.79
CA PRO A 235 13.62 2.56 12.09
C PRO A 235 13.52 1.03 12.02
N ILE A 236 14.56 0.40 11.48
CA ILE A 236 14.74 -1.05 11.49
C ILE A 236 15.77 -1.38 12.59
N ALA A 237 15.34 -2.12 13.59
CA ALA A 237 16.22 -2.57 14.66
C ALA A 237 17.11 -3.71 14.17
N THR A 238 18.43 -3.51 14.21
CA THR A 238 19.41 -4.59 14.14
C THR A 238 19.59 -5.17 15.54
N VAL A 239 19.36 -6.47 15.72
CA VAL A 239 19.69 -7.10 17.01
C VAL A 239 21.20 -7.03 17.18
N ALA A 240 21.66 -6.28 18.20
CA ALA A 240 23.07 -6.14 18.47
C ALA A 240 23.67 -7.52 18.74
N SER A 241 24.64 -7.93 17.93
CA SER A 241 25.42 -9.14 18.20
C SER A 241 26.07 -8.97 19.57
N SER A 242 25.63 -9.76 20.55
CA SER A 242 26.27 -9.84 21.85
C SER A 242 27.65 -10.45 21.65
N THR A 243 28.66 -9.60 21.50
CA THR A 243 30.07 -10.00 21.48
C THR A 243 30.39 -10.59 22.85
N ASN A 244 30.28 -11.92 22.98
CA ASN A 244 30.83 -12.64 24.12
C ASN A 244 32.35 -12.49 24.07
N VAL A 245 32.85 -11.51 24.80
CA VAL A 245 34.27 -11.39 25.12
C VAL A 245 34.56 -12.42 26.23
N ARG A 246 34.90 -13.63 25.77
CA ARG A 246 35.56 -14.76 26.47
C ARG A 246 35.21 -14.96 27.94
#